data_AF-A0A3A3DI27-F1
#
_entry.id   AF-A0A3A3DI27-F1
#
_cell.length_a   1.000
_cell.length_b   1.000
_cell.length_c   1.000
_cell.angle_alpha   90.00
_cell.angle_beta   90.00
_cell.angle_gamma   90.00
#
_symmetry.space_group_name_H-M   'P 1'
#
loop_
_entity.id
_entity.type
_entity.pdbx_description
1 polymer ?
#
loop_
_entity_poly.entity_id
_entity_poly.type
_entity_poly.pdbx_seq_one_letter_code
_entity_poly.pdbx_strand_id
1 'polypeptide(L)'
;MSALEDLFAFQHQTEALSSVSERLGWDQETVMPRGATEQRAEEMAAMEEVLHERRTDPRIGEWLDAAKPVTPSDHRAVDLIARDFARTSKVPARLASELARLTSLAQGIWADARAKDAPNDFLPTLDQVLMLKREEAAALADGGDLYDALLEDYEPGMTGARLASLFDQMRPRLVALRDDVMGAERQPKALSGHFPQETQLRLARACASAFGYDWSRGRLDLAVHPFSSGRWQDSRITTRVVETDPFNCIYSAIHEVGHSSYEQGIDPDYAFTPLGRGVSMGVHESQSRIYENQMGRGRAFTGWLFDRMSHAFDGLNITDADDFYATVNRLTPGYIRTESDEVQYNLHVMLRFDLERDLISGRLDTNDLVEAWNSRFLRDFGVPVDRPANGVLQDVHWSVGLFGYFPTYALGNVYAGCLNQALCNDVPDLDASLAQGDASQGTEWLRENVQRHGGLLPPAQVIEEASGQAISPEPLLSYLEDKFQGIYGL
;
A
#
# COMPACT_ATOMS: atom_id res chain seq x y z
N MET A 1 -22.62 -33.39 -2.11
CA MET A 1 -22.43 -32.04 -2.67
C MET A 1 -21.71 -32.21 -3.99
N SER A 2 -21.86 -31.27 -4.93
CA SER A 2 -21.08 -31.26 -6.17
C SER A 2 -19.62 -30.89 -5.88
N ALA A 3 -18.69 -31.21 -6.78
CA ALA A 3 -17.28 -30.83 -6.61
C ALA A 3 -17.09 -29.31 -6.42
N LEU A 4 -17.91 -28.50 -7.09
CA LEU A 4 -17.91 -27.04 -6.93
C LEU A 4 -18.35 -26.62 -5.51
N GLU A 5 -19.42 -27.24 -4.98
CA GLU A 5 -19.92 -26.97 -3.63
C GLU A 5 -18.87 -27.38 -2.57
N ASP A 6 -18.22 -28.52 -2.75
CA ASP A 6 -17.16 -28.99 -1.85
C ASP A 6 -15.94 -28.05 -1.88
N LEU A 7 -15.51 -27.62 -3.08
CA LEU A 7 -14.44 -26.65 -3.25
C LEU A 7 -14.73 -25.33 -2.54
N PHE A 8 -15.93 -24.77 -2.76
CA PHE A 8 -16.31 -23.49 -2.16
C PHE A 8 -16.50 -23.59 -0.65
N ALA A 9 -17.07 -24.68 -0.14
CA ALA A 9 -17.16 -24.92 1.30
C ALA A 9 -15.77 -25.03 1.95
N PHE A 10 -14.84 -25.72 1.27
CA PHE A 10 -13.46 -25.83 1.74
C PHE A 10 -12.74 -24.47 1.72
N GLN A 11 -12.87 -23.71 0.62
CA GLN A 11 -12.28 -22.38 0.51
C GLN A 11 -12.84 -21.42 1.55
N HIS A 12 -14.15 -21.45 1.80
CA HIS A 12 -14.80 -20.61 2.80
C HIS A 12 -14.19 -20.79 4.19
N GLN A 13 -13.97 -22.02 4.62
CA GLN A 13 -13.31 -22.29 5.88
C GLN A 13 -11.84 -21.82 5.88
N THR A 14 -11.13 -21.96 4.76
CA THR A 14 -9.76 -21.44 4.61
C THR A 14 -9.73 -19.92 4.76
N GLU A 15 -10.67 -19.19 4.15
CA GLU A 15 -10.80 -17.74 4.31
C GLU A 15 -11.12 -17.33 5.75
N ALA A 16 -12.00 -18.06 6.42
CA ALA A 16 -12.33 -17.79 7.82
C ALA A 16 -11.11 -17.98 8.75
N LEU A 17 -10.31 -19.03 8.54
CA LEU A 17 -9.06 -19.25 9.27
C LEU A 17 -8.02 -18.18 8.97
N SER A 18 -7.95 -17.72 7.71
CA SER A 18 -7.10 -16.61 7.29
C SER A 18 -7.48 -15.32 8.05
N SER A 19 -8.78 -15.03 8.22
CA SER A 19 -9.24 -13.88 9.02
C SER A 19 -8.87 -13.99 10.49
N VAL A 20 -8.74 -15.21 11.03
CA VAL A 20 -8.23 -15.41 12.39
C VAL A 20 -6.73 -15.08 12.45
N SER A 21 -5.93 -15.56 11.50
CA SER A 21 -4.50 -15.25 11.41
C SER A 21 -4.24 -13.75 11.32
N GLU A 22 -4.99 -13.04 10.46
CA GLU A 22 -4.91 -11.56 10.35
C GLU A 22 -5.17 -10.84 11.67
N ARG A 23 -6.14 -11.33 12.46
CA ARG A 23 -6.47 -10.72 13.75
C ARG A 23 -5.41 -10.98 14.82
N LEU A 24 -4.68 -12.09 14.75
CA LEU A 24 -3.48 -12.32 15.58
C LEU A 24 -2.37 -11.33 15.21
N GLY A 25 -2.18 -11.05 13.92
CA GLY A 25 -1.26 -10.03 13.42
C GLY A 25 -1.65 -8.62 13.89
N TRP A 26 -2.93 -8.25 13.76
CA TRP A 26 -3.43 -6.97 14.27
C TRP A 26 -3.15 -6.80 15.77
N ASP A 27 -3.43 -7.84 16.58
CA ASP A 27 -3.24 -7.77 18.03
C ASP A 27 -1.76 -7.58 18.39
N GLN A 28 -0.88 -8.28 17.67
CA GLN A 28 0.58 -8.19 17.84
C GLN A 28 1.09 -6.76 17.69
N GLU A 29 0.59 -6.05 16.69
CA GLU A 29 1.06 -4.70 16.34
C GLU A 29 0.38 -3.58 17.14
N THR A 30 -0.60 -3.89 17.99
CA THR A 30 -1.42 -2.88 18.67
C THR A 30 -1.48 -3.06 20.19
N VAL A 31 -2.13 -4.10 20.68
CA VAL A 31 -2.52 -4.25 22.10
C VAL A 31 -1.82 -5.41 22.80
N MET A 32 -1.08 -6.25 22.09
CA MET A 32 -0.34 -7.38 22.65
C MET A 32 0.64 -6.92 23.74
N PRO A 33 0.65 -7.57 24.93
CA PRO A 33 1.65 -7.28 25.96
C PRO A 33 3.08 -7.58 25.46
N ARG A 34 4.04 -6.72 25.80
CA ARG A 34 5.45 -6.87 25.38
C ARG A 34 6.11 -8.20 25.76
N GLY A 35 5.62 -8.87 26.81
CA GLY A 35 6.13 -10.16 27.28
C GLY A 35 5.48 -11.39 26.62
N ALA A 36 4.52 -11.21 25.70
CA ALA A 36 3.76 -12.30 25.10
C ALA A 36 4.31 -12.80 23.75
N THR A 37 5.50 -12.34 23.34
CA THR A 37 6.09 -12.65 22.02
C THR A 37 6.22 -14.15 21.77
N GLU A 38 6.70 -14.94 22.74
CA GLU A 38 6.85 -16.39 22.60
C GLU A 38 5.49 -17.08 22.36
N GLN A 39 4.47 -16.71 23.13
CA GLN A 39 3.12 -17.25 22.96
C GLN A 39 2.53 -16.88 21.59
N ARG A 40 2.64 -15.61 21.18
CA ARG A 40 2.12 -15.15 19.89
C ARG A 40 2.81 -15.84 18.72
N ALA A 41 4.11 -16.08 18.81
CA ALA A 41 4.86 -16.81 17.79
C ALA A 41 4.32 -18.24 17.62
N GLU A 42 4.05 -18.96 18.72
CA GLU A 42 3.45 -20.30 18.68
C GLU A 42 2.02 -20.29 18.11
N GLU A 43 1.18 -19.32 18.51
CA GLU A 43 -0.18 -19.16 17.98
C GLU A 43 -0.18 -18.92 16.46
N MET A 44 0.70 -18.05 15.96
CA MET A 44 0.83 -17.77 14.53
C MET A 44 1.39 -18.96 13.76
N ALA A 45 2.41 -19.65 14.31
CA ALA A 45 3.00 -20.83 13.68
C ALA A 45 1.97 -21.95 13.48
N ALA A 46 1.17 -22.25 14.52
CA ALA A 46 0.10 -23.23 14.45
C ALA A 46 -0.98 -22.84 13.42
N MET A 47 -1.31 -21.55 13.34
CA MET A 47 -2.27 -21.07 12.35
C MET A 47 -1.76 -21.18 10.91
N GLU A 48 -0.50 -20.81 10.67
CA GLU A 48 0.12 -20.91 9.34
C GLU A 48 0.33 -22.36 8.91
N GLU A 49 0.63 -23.29 9.83
CA GLU A 49 0.69 -24.73 9.53
C GLU A 49 -0.66 -25.22 8.97
N VAL A 50 -1.76 -24.94 9.67
CA VAL A 50 -3.11 -25.31 9.22
C VAL A 50 -3.47 -24.66 7.89
N LEU A 51 -3.16 -23.37 7.72
CA LEU A 51 -3.43 -22.67 6.46
C LEU A 51 -2.63 -23.22 5.30
N HIS A 52 -1.35 -23.56 5.51
CA HIS A 52 -0.50 -24.15 4.49
C HIS A 52 -0.99 -25.53 4.07
N GLU A 53 -1.32 -26.41 5.02
CA GLU A 53 -1.90 -27.73 4.74
C GLU A 53 -3.18 -27.60 3.91
N ARG A 54 -4.05 -26.64 4.26
CA ARG A 54 -5.29 -26.41 3.50
C ARG A 54 -5.03 -25.89 2.09
N ARG A 55 -4.12 -24.93 1.92
CA ARG A 55 -3.80 -24.32 0.60
C ARG A 55 -3.10 -25.29 -0.35
N THR A 56 -2.57 -26.39 0.16
CA THR A 56 -1.85 -27.41 -0.61
C THR A 56 -2.56 -28.76 -0.62
N ASP A 57 -3.80 -28.83 -0.12
CA ASP A 57 -4.56 -30.08 -0.03
C ASP A 57 -4.83 -30.64 -1.44
N PRO A 58 -4.41 -31.89 -1.73
CA PRO A 58 -4.60 -32.48 -3.06
C PRO A 58 -6.05 -32.54 -3.54
N ARG A 59 -7.02 -32.54 -2.61
CA ARG A 59 -8.45 -32.52 -2.94
C ARG A 59 -8.86 -31.25 -3.68
N ILE A 60 -8.15 -30.14 -3.50
CA ILE A 60 -8.38 -28.92 -4.28
C ILE A 60 -8.22 -29.22 -5.77
N GLY A 61 -7.14 -29.89 -6.17
CA GLY A 61 -6.92 -30.31 -7.57
C GLY A 61 -8.04 -31.21 -8.09
N GLU A 62 -8.44 -32.21 -7.30
CA GLU A 62 -9.54 -33.12 -7.67
C GLU A 62 -10.87 -32.37 -7.87
N TRP A 63 -11.17 -31.40 -7.01
CA TRP A 63 -12.38 -30.60 -7.14
C TRP A 63 -12.31 -29.61 -8.29
N LEU A 64 -11.16 -28.97 -8.52
CA LEU A 64 -10.94 -28.06 -9.66
C LEU A 64 -11.15 -28.78 -11.00
N ASP A 65 -10.64 -30.01 -11.15
CA ASP A 65 -10.81 -30.82 -12.37
C ASP A 65 -12.28 -31.20 -12.63
N ALA A 66 -13.07 -31.36 -11.56
CA ALA A 66 -14.47 -31.78 -11.63
C ALA A 66 -15.48 -30.62 -11.52
N ALA A 67 -15.01 -29.40 -11.21
CA ALA A 67 -15.85 -28.24 -10.98
C ALA A 67 -16.62 -27.85 -12.24
N LYS A 68 -17.89 -27.47 -12.05
CA LYS A 68 -18.77 -26.99 -13.13
C LYS A 68 -19.33 -25.63 -12.73
N PRO A 69 -18.53 -24.55 -12.79
CA PRO A 69 -19.00 -23.20 -12.51
C PRO A 69 -20.18 -22.82 -13.41
N VAL A 70 -21.12 -22.04 -12.87
CA VAL A 70 -22.37 -21.68 -13.58
C VAL A 70 -22.45 -20.17 -13.80
N THR A 71 -22.04 -19.38 -12.81
CA THR A 71 -22.09 -17.92 -12.85
C THR A 71 -20.70 -17.32 -13.14
N PRO A 72 -20.61 -16.07 -13.64
CA PRO A 72 -19.33 -15.38 -13.80
C PRO A 72 -18.49 -15.33 -12.51
N SER A 73 -19.14 -15.15 -11.35
CA SER A 73 -18.48 -15.20 -10.05
C SER A 73 -17.94 -16.59 -9.72
N ASP A 74 -18.67 -17.66 -10.06
CA ASP A 74 -18.15 -19.02 -9.85
C ASP A 74 -16.90 -19.27 -10.69
N HIS A 75 -16.93 -18.87 -11.96
CA HIS A 75 -15.79 -18.99 -12.86
C HIS A 75 -14.58 -18.27 -12.30
N ARG A 76 -14.75 -17.00 -11.89
CA ARG A 76 -13.66 -16.22 -11.31
C ARG A 76 -13.13 -16.81 -10.01
N ALA A 77 -14.01 -17.26 -9.11
CA ALA A 77 -13.60 -17.88 -7.85
C ALA A 77 -12.79 -19.16 -8.09
N VAL A 78 -13.22 -20.01 -9.03
CA VAL A 78 -12.48 -21.21 -9.45
C VAL A 78 -11.11 -20.84 -10.02
N ASP A 79 -11.03 -19.83 -10.88
CA ASP A 79 -9.76 -19.38 -11.47
C ASP A 79 -8.77 -18.88 -10.42
N LEU A 80 -9.25 -18.12 -9.42
CA LEU A 80 -8.42 -17.63 -8.32
C LEU A 80 -7.92 -18.78 -7.44
N ILE A 81 -8.80 -19.72 -7.07
CA ILE A 81 -8.40 -20.90 -6.28
C ILE A 81 -7.38 -21.74 -7.05
N ALA A 82 -7.60 -21.95 -8.36
CA ALA A 82 -6.68 -22.68 -9.22
C ALA A 82 -5.30 -22.00 -9.30
N ARG A 83 -5.29 -20.67 -9.47
CA ARG A 83 -4.06 -19.87 -9.48
C ARG A 83 -3.30 -20.02 -8.16
N ASP A 84 -3.96 -19.81 -7.04
CA ASP A 84 -3.31 -19.82 -5.72
C ASP A 84 -2.81 -21.23 -5.35
N PHE A 85 -3.60 -22.26 -5.65
CA PHE A 85 -3.20 -23.66 -5.49
C PHE A 85 -1.98 -24.01 -6.35
N ALA A 86 -1.99 -23.64 -7.63
CA ALA A 86 -0.89 -23.90 -8.54
C ALA A 86 0.40 -23.19 -8.13
N ARG A 87 0.32 -21.90 -7.77
CA ARG A 87 1.49 -21.11 -7.32
C ARG A 87 2.07 -21.65 -6.02
N THR A 88 1.22 -21.92 -5.03
CA THR A 88 1.67 -22.48 -3.74
C THR A 88 2.32 -23.84 -3.92
N SER A 89 1.77 -24.68 -4.81
CA SER A 89 2.30 -26.03 -5.08
C SER A 89 3.61 -26.04 -5.87
N LYS A 90 3.95 -24.96 -6.58
CA LYS A 90 5.21 -24.84 -7.34
C LYS A 90 6.42 -24.62 -6.43
N VAL A 91 6.25 -23.98 -5.27
CA VAL A 91 7.33 -23.68 -4.35
C VAL A 91 7.62 -24.90 -3.47
N PRO A 92 8.84 -25.48 -3.50
CA PRO A 92 9.16 -26.63 -2.65
C PRO A 92 9.03 -26.30 -1.16
N ALA A 93 8.46 -27.21 -0.37
CA ALA A 93 8.30 -27.01 1.09
C ALA A 93 9.61 -26.66 1.81
N ARG A 94 10.74 -27.24 1.38
CA ARG A 94 12.09 -26.89 1.85
C ARG A 94 12.37 -25.40 1.68
N LEU A 95 12.13 -24.87 0.47
CA LEU A 95 12.42 -23.49 0.12
C LEU A 95 11.53 -22.53 0.90
N ALA A 96 10.22 -22.81 0.98
CA ALA A 96 9.30 -22.02 1.78
C ALA A 96 9.72 -21.95 3.26
N SER A 97 10.11 -23.08 3.86
CA SER A 97 10.58 -23.15 5.25
C SER A 97 11.90 -22.39 5.46
N GLU A 98 12.86 -22.53 4.55
CA GLU A 98 14.14 -21.82 4.62
C GLU A 98 13.96 -20.30 4.49
N LEU A 99 13.11 -19.84 3.56
CA LEU A 99 12.75 -18.44 3.39
C LEU A 99 12.12 -17.88 4.67
N ALA A 100 11.08 -18.54 5.20
CA ALA A 100 10.38 -18.08 6.40
C ALA A 100 11.31 -17.94 7.62
N ARG A 101 12.20 -18.92 7.83
CA ARG A 101 13.19 -18.87 8.91
C ARG A 101 14.19 -17.74 8.71
N LEU A 102 14.68 -17.57 7.49
CA LEU A 102 15.70 -16.57 7.19
C LEU A 102 15.16 -15.15 7.29
N THR A 103 13.97 -14.87 6.74
CA THR A 103 13.37 -13.53 6.77
C THR A 103 13.00 -13.08 8.17
N SER A 104 12.53 -14.01 9.02
CA SER A 104 12.30 -13.74 10.45
C SER A 104 13.57 -13.27 11.17
N LEU A 105 14.71 -13.94 10.92
CA LEU A 105 16.01 -13.54 11.47
C LEU A 105 16.51 -12.22 10.84
N ALA A 106 16.37 -12.09 9.52
CA ALA A 106 16.89 -10.97 8.74
C ALA A 106 16.27 -9.64 9.16
N GLN A 107 14.98 -9.61 9.54
CA GLN A 107 14.33 -8.41 10.06
C GLN A 107 15.03 -7.88 11.32
N GLY A 108 15.40 -8.75 12.27
CA GLY A 108 16.13 -8.35 13.48
C GLY A 108 17.54 -7.82 13.18
N ILE A 109 18.27 -8.52 12.30
CA ILE A 109 19.60 -8.09 11.85
C ILE A 109 19.53 -6.73 11.14
N TRP A 110 18.53 -6.53 10.28
CA TRP A 110 18.27 -5.26 9.60
C TRP A 110 17.98 -4.14 10.59
N ALA A 111 17.13 -4.38 11.59
CA ALA A 111 16.77 -3.36 12.59
C ALA A 111 18.01 -2.89 13.37
N ASP A 112 18.87 -3.81 13.80
CA ASP A 112 20.13 -3.52 14.47
C ASP A 112 21.12 -2.77 13.57
N ALA A 113 21.27 -3.21 12.32
CA ALA A 113 22.16 -2.58 11.33
C ALA A 113 21.70 -1.15 11.02
N ARG A 114 20.39 -0.94 10.84
CA ARG A 114 19.78 0.38 10.62
C ARG A 114 20.01 1.30 11.82
N ALA A 115 19.84 0.81 13.04
CA ALA A 115 20.08 1.59 14.25
C ALA A 115 21.55 2.03 14.42
N LYS A 116 22.50 1.28 13.83
CA LYS A 116 23.95 1.52 13.92
C LYS A 116 24.53 2.19 12.67
N ASP A 117 23.73 2.50 11.65
CA ASP A 117 24.21 2.97 10.34
C ASP A 117 25.26 2.00 9.72
N ALA A 118 25.09 0.69 9.93
CA ALA A 118 26.07 -0.35 9.64
C ALA A 118 25.58 -1.35 8.55
N PRO A 119 25.54 -0.96 7.26
CA PRO A 119 24.98 -1.80 6.20
C PRO A 119 25.71 -3.14 6.04
N ASN A 120 27.03 -3.16 6.27
CA ASN A 120 27.85 -4.37 6.17
C ASN A 120 27.43 -5.48 7.15
N ASP A 121 26.74 -5.14 8.24
CA ASP A 121 26.20 -6.12 9.19
C ASP A 121 24.97 -6.84 8.64
N PHE A 122 24.27 -6.25 7.66
CA PHE A 122 23.04 -6.77 7.07
C PHE A 122 23.21 -7.33 5.66
N LEU A 123 24.08 -6.74 4.82
CA LEU A 123 24.25 -7.15 3.41
C LEU A 123 24.50 -8.66 3.23
N PRO A 124 25.30 -9.36 4.06
CA PRO A 124 25.46 -10.81 3.94
C PRO A 124 24.18 -11.62 4.18
N THR A 125 23.28 -11.12 5.03
CA THR A 125 21.98 -11.73 5.26
C THR A 125 21.02 -11.42 4.12
N LEU A 126 21.03 -10.19 3.61
CA LEU A 126 20.26 -9.81 2.43
C LEU A 126 20.63 -10.65 1.21
N ASP A 127 21.92 -10.96 1.03
CA ASP A 127 22.39 -11.84 -0.04
C ASP A 127 21.79 -13.24 0.04
N GLN A 128 21.70 -13.82 1.25
CA GLN A 128 21.03 -15.09 1.47
C GLN A 128 19.54 -15.03 1.16
N VAL A 129 18.85 -13.95 1.56
CA VAL A 129 17.44 -13.74 1.24
C VAL A 129 17.27 -13.67 -0.28
N LEU A 130 18.13 -12.91 -0.96
CA LEU A 130 18.10 -12.75 -2.41
C LEU A 130 18.32 -14.08 -3.15
N MET A 131 19.26 -14.90 -2.70
CA MET A 131 19.49 -16.23 -3.28
C MET A 131 18.24 -17.10 -3.21
N LEU A 132 17.58 -17.17 -2.06
CA LEU A 132 16.36 -17.96 -1.90
C LEU A 132 15.18 -17.36 -2.68
N LYS A 133 15.03 -16.03 -2.73
CA LYS A 133 14.00 -15.36 -3.53
C LYS A 133 14.20 -15.57 -5.03
N ARG A 134 15.44 -15.66 -5.51
CA ARG A 134 15.73 -16.05 -6.92
C ARG A 134 15.37 -17.51 -7.18
N GLU A 135 15.58 -18.42 -6.24
CA GLU A 135 15.14 -19.83 -6.36
C GLU A 135 13.61 -19.90 -6.43
N GLU A 136 12.91 -19.16 -5.58
CA GLU A 136 11.44 -19.10 -5.56
C GLU A 136 10.90 -18.51 -6.86
N ALA A 137 11.47 -17.39 -7.31
CA ALA A 137 11.14 -16.79 -8.59
C ALA A 137 11.31 -17.78 -9.75
N ALA A 138 12.39 -18.57 -9.76
CA ALA A 138 12.62 -19.58 -10.79
C ALA A 138 11.57 -20.71 -10.77
N ALA A 139 11.16 -21.15 -9.58
CA ALA A 139 10.10 -22.13 -9.42
C ALA A 139 8.73 -21.62 -9.91
N LEU A 140 8.44 -20.34 -9.66
CA LEU A 140 7.20 -19.69 -10.07
C LEU A 140 7.16 -19.35 -11.57
N ALA A 141 8.27 -18.84 -12.11
CA ALA A 141 8.37 -18.31 -13.47
C ALA A 141 8.20 -19.37 -14.56
N ASP A 142 8.51 -20.64 -14.27
CA ASP A 142 8.38 -21.75 -15.23
C ASP A 142 9.05 -21.46 -16.59
N GLY A 143 10.26 -20.87 -16.54
CA GLY A 143 11.03 -20.44 -17.71
C GLY A 143 10.76 -19.01 -18.20
N GLY A 144 9.85 -18.28 -17.55
CA GLY A 144 9.60 -16.85 -17.79
C GLY A 144 10.58 -15.90 -17.06
N ASP A 145 10.22 -14.61 -17.01
CA ASP A 145 10.98 -13.59 -16.27
C ASP A 145 10.83 -13.76 -14.75
N LEU A 146 11.95 -13.77 -14.04
CA LEU A 146 11.99 -14.01 -12.59
C LEU A 146 11.34 -12.87 -11.80
N TYR A 147 11.52 -11.62 -12.23
CA TYR A 147 10.96 -10.49 -11.52
C TYR A 147 9.45 -10.43 -11.71
N ASP A 148 8.96 -10.70 -12.92
CA ASP A 148 7.52 -10.78 -13.21
C ASP A 148 6.85 -11.87 -12.36
N ALA A 149 7.54 -13.01 -12.15
CA ALA A 149 7.00 -14.10 -11.33
C ALA A 149 6.78 -13.71 -9.85
N LEU A 150 7.63 -12.82 -9.31
CA LEU A 150 7.49 -12.30 -7.94
C LEU A 150 6.47 -11.15 -7.87
N LEU A 151 6.46 -10.26 -8.86
CA LEU A 151 5.48 -9.18 -8.98
C LEU A 151 4.04 -9.70 -9.05
N GLU A 152 3.84 -10.83 -9.71
CA GLU A 152 2.54 -11.48 -9.89
C GLU A 152 1.80 -11.74 -8.57
N ASP A 153 2.51 -11.94 -7.44
CA ASP A 153 1.86 -12.13 -6.13
C ASP A 153 1.16 -10.86 -5.61
N TYR A 154 1.59 -9.69 -6.07
CA TYR A 154 1.11 -8.40 -5.57
C TYR A 154 0.23 -7.66 -6.58
N GLU A 155 0.55 -7.78 -7.87
CA GLU A 155 -0.19 -7.15 -8.97
C GLU A 155 -0.40 -8.14 -10.13
N PRO A 156 -1.41 -9.02 -10.02
CA PRO A 156 -1.64 -10.07 -11.01
C PRO A 156 -1.83 -9.53 -12.43
N GLY A 157 -1.07 -10.05 -13.39
CA GLY A 157 -1.10 -9.64 -14.80
C GLY A 157 -0.26 -8.41 -15.15
N MET A 158 0.46 -7.83 -14.18
CA MET A 158 1.45 -6.78 -14.44
C MET A 158 2.82 -7.38 -14.77
N THR A 159 3.63 -6.64 -15.54
CA THR A 159 5.01 -7.03 -15.85
C THR A 159 5.97 -5.89 -15.56
N GLY A 160 7.21 -6.22 -15.25
CA GLY A 160 8.31 -5.28 -15.10
C GLY A 160 8.55 -4.46 -16.37
N ALA A 161 8.26 -5.00 -17.56
CA ALA A 161 8.32 -4.23 -18.80
C ALA A 161 7.25 -3.13 -18.87
N ARG A 162 6.00 -3.43 -18.49
CA ARG A 162 4.92 -2.44 -18.46
C ARG A 162 5.16 -1.38 -17.39
N LEU A 163 5.60 -1.77 -16.20
CA LEU A 163 5.97 -0.85 -15.12
C LEU A 163 7.12 0.07 -15.54
N ALA A 164 8.16 -0.46 -16.18
CA ALA A 164 9.27 0.34 -16.68
C ALA A 164 8.80 1.41 -17.67
N SER A 165 7.91 1.05 -18.61
CA SER A 165 7.33 2.01 -19.57
C SER A 165 6.53 3.12 -18.88
N LEU A 166 5.76 2.81 -17.83
CA LEU A 166 5.06 3.82 -17.04
C LEU A 166 6.05 4.74 -16.31
N PHE A 167 7.05 4.17 -15.66
CA PHE A 167 8.04 4.94 -14.89
C PHE A 167 8.96 5.79 -15.77
N ASP A 168 9.29 5.34 -16.98
CA ASP A 168 10.07 6.12 -17.94
C ASP A 168 9.33 7.38 -18.41
N GLN A 169 7.98 7.34 -18.45
CA GLN A 169 7.16 8.52 -18.75
C GLN A 169 7.03 9.46 -17.55
N MET A 170 6.89 8.91 -16.34
CA MET A 170 6.68 9.70 -15.12
C MET A 170 7.96 10.37 -14.62
N ARG A 171 9.08 9.65 -14.56
CA ARG A 171 10.29 10.07 -13.85
C ARG A 171 10.82 11.43 -14.32
N PRO A 172 10.97 11.73 -15.63
CA PRO A 172 11.48 13.03 -16.06
C PRO A 172 10.58 14.21 -15.65
N ARG A 173 9.25 14.05 -15.73
CA ARG A 173 8.28 15.08 -15.35
C ARG A 173 8.26 15.30 -13.84
N LEU A 174 8.31 14.23 -13.05
CA LEU A 174 8.36 14.33 -11.59
C LEU A 174 9.67 14.97 -11.09
N VAL A 175 10.82 14.63 -11.69
CA VAL A 175 12.10 15.28 -11.36
C VAL A 175 12.05 16.77 -11.70
N ALA A 176 11.53 17.13 -12.89
CA ALA A 176 11.39 18.53 -13.28
C ALA A 176 10.46 19.31 -12.33
N LEU A 177 9.26 18.79 -12.05
CA LEU A 177 8.32 19.42 -11.12
C LEU A 177 8.93 19.57 -9.72
N ARG A 178 9.63 18.55 -9.23
CA ARG A 178 10.31 18.58 -7.94
C ARG A 178 11.39 19.66 -7.90
N ASP A 179 12.21 19.77 -8.94
CA ASP A 179 13.27 20.78 -9.02
C ASP A 179 12.69 22.21 -9.10
N ASP A 180 11.63 22.42 -9.89
CA ASP A 180 10.95 23.70 -9.99
C ASP A 180 10.35 24.11 -8.63
N VAL A 181 9.65 23.20 -7.96
CA VAL A 181 9.02 23.43 -6.66
C VAL A 181 10.05 23.70 -5.55
N MET A 182 11.14 22.93 -5.51
CA MET A 182 12.21 23.11 -4.53
C MET A 182 13.02 24.39 -4.80
N GLY A 183 13.07 24.87 -6.04
CA GLY A 183 13.70 26.12 -6.45
C GLY A 183 12.80 27.35 -6.41
N ALA A 184 11.49 27.19 -6.19
CA ALA A 184 10.52 28.27 -6.24
C ALA A 184 10.75 29.33 -5.15
N GLU A 185 10.52 30.61 -5.50
CA GLU A 185 10.61 31.73 -4.56
C GLU A 185 9.55 31.62 -3.44
N ARG A 186 8.33 31.19 -3.80
CA ARG A 186 7.26 30.95 -2.83
C ARG A 186 7.44 29.57 -2.21
N GLN A 187 7.77 29.55 -0.93
CA GLN A 187 7.81 28.33 -0.13
C GLN A 187 6.71 28.36 0.92
N PRO A 188 5.77 27.39 0.93
CA PRO A 188 4.72 27.37 1.95
C PRO A 188 5.34 27.22 3.35
N LYS A 189 4.69 27.85 4.33
CA LYS A 189 5.16 27.87 5.72
C LYS A 189 4.97 26.49 6.36
N ALA A 190 5.89 26.07 7.21
CA ALA A 190 5.71 24.84 7.98
C ALA A 190 4.71 25.07 9.13
N LEU A 191 3.84 24.08 9.37
CA LEU A 191 3.05 24.02 10.59
C LEU A 191 4.01 23.83 11.78
N SER A 192 3.86 24.62 12.84
CA SER A 192 4.71 24.52 14.02
C SER A 192 3.87 24.70 15.28
N GLY A 193 4.11 23.86 16.29
CA GLY A 193 3.40 23.92 17.55
C GLY A 193 3.56 22.62 18.33
N HIS A 194 2.80 22.52 19.41
CA HIS A 194 2.60 21.30 20.15
C HIS A 194 1.13 20.89 19.98
N PHE A 195 0.92 19.67 19.49
CA PHE A 195 -0.38 19.14 19.12
C PHE A 195 -0.63 17.89 19.97
N PRO A 196 -1.32 18.00 21.12
CA PRO A 196 -1.45 16.90 22.05
C PRO A 196 -2.11 15.66 21.43
N GLN A 197 -1.61 14.48 21.80
CA GLN A 197 -2.08 13.18 21.28
C GLN A 197 -3.61 13.04 21.23
N GLU A 198 -4.29 13.27 22.35
CA GLU A 198 -5.75 13.09 22.44
C GLU A 198 -6.51 14.00 21.48
N THR A 199 -6.00 15.20 21.22
CA THR A 199 -6.61 16.13 20.26
C THR A 199 -6.39 15.66 18.82
N GLN A 200 -5.20 15.16 18.48
CA GLN A 200 -4.94 14.56 17.17
C GLN A 200 -5.85 13.35 16.92
N LEU A 201 -6.01 12.45 17.91
CA LEU A 201 -6.87 11.28 17.78
C LEU A 201 -8.35 11.65 17.60
N ARG A 202 -8.84 12.69 18.29
CA ARG A 202 -10.21 13.21 18.04
C ARG A 202 -10.37 13.75 16.62
N LEU A 203 -9.38 14.48 16.10
CA LEU A 203 -9.39 14.98 14.73
C LEU A 203 -9.31 13.85 13.70
N ALA A 204 -8.45 12.85 13.92
CA ALA A 204 -8.35 11.66 13.07
C ALA A 204 -9.68 10.90 13.00
N ARG A 205 -10.36 10.71 14.15
CA ARG A 205 -11.72 10.12 14.16
C ARG A 205 -12.74 10.99 13.42
N ALA A 206 -12.65 12.31 13.54
CA ALA A 206 -13.53 13.21 12.79
C ALA A 206 -13.30 13.12 11.28
N CYS A 207 -12.05 13.01 10.84
CA CYS A 207 -11.70 12.80 9.43
C CYS A 207 -12.20 11.43 8.95
N ALA A 208 -11.95 10.35 9.70
CA ALA A 208 -12.46 9.02 9.36
C ALA A 208 -13.99 9.01 9.20
N SER A 209 -14.72 9.69 10.09
CA SER A 209 -16.18 9.85 9.95
C SER A 209 -16.58 10.70 8.74
N ALA A 210 -15.82 11.74 8.38
CA ALA A 210 -16.05 12.55 7.19
C ALA A 210 -15.90 11.72 5.89
N PHE A 211 -15.05 10.68 5.92
CA PHE A 211 -14.88 9.69 4.87
C PHE A 211 -15.80 8.45 5.03
N GLY A 212 -16.82 8.52 5.88
CA GLY A 212 -17.83 7.47 5.98
C GLY A 212 -17.37 6.16 6.63
N TYR A 213 -16.27 6.18 7.40
CA TYR A 213 -15.77 4.97 8.08
C TYR A 213 -16.84 4.38 9.03
N ASP A 214 -17.21 3.11 8.82
CA ASP A 214 -18.22 2.44 9.63
C ASP A 214 -17.63 1.94 10.97
N TRP A 215 -17.82 2.74 12.01
CA TRP A 215 -17.40 2.43 13.38
C TRP A 215 -18.09 1.21 14.00
N SER A 216 -19.19 0.70 13.42
CA SER A 216 -19.82 -0.54 13.86
C SER A 216 -19.12 -1.78 13.31
N ARG A 217 -18.31 -1.62 12.27
CA ARG A 217 -17.57 -2.67 11.54
C ARG A 217 -16.07 -2.42 11.51
N GLY A 218 -15.58 -1.60 12.45
CA GLY A 218 -14.20 -1.15 12.47
C GLY A 218 -13.83 -0.40 13.76
N ARG A 219 -12.55 -0.08 13.90
CA ARG A 219 -11.99 0.68 15.01
C ARG A 219 -10.67 1.33 14.62
N LEU A 220 -10.29 2.35 15.39
CA LEU A 220 -9.02 3.07 15.25
C LEU A 220 -8.18 2.89 16.52
N ASP A 221 -6.93 2.45 16.33
CA ASP A 221 -5.91 2.21 17.38
C ASP A 221 -4.56 2.83 17.02
N LEU A 222 -3.62 2.77 17.96
CA LEU A 222 -2.24 3.21 17.74
C LEU A 222 -1.36 2.03 17.33
N ALA A 223 -0.48 2.27 16.36
CA ALA A 223 0.59 1.36 15.96
C ALA A 223 1.88 2.15 15.68
N VAL A 224 3.03 1.46 15.68
CA VAL A 224 4.32 2.09 15.33
C VAL A 224 4.33 2.50 13.85
N HIS A 225 3.84 1.60 13.00
CA HIS A 225 3.61 1.83 11.58
C HIS A 225 2.11 1.74 11.34
N PRO A 226 1.45 2.78 10.83
CA PRO A 226 0.04 2.72 10.44
C PRO A 226 -0.19 1.62 9.40
N PHE A 227 -1.32 0.93 9.56
CA PHE A 227 -1.82 -0.10 8.67
C PHE A 227 -3.32 -0.30 8.90
N SER A 228 -3.96 -0.90 7.91
CA SER A 228 -5.32 -1.44 8.01
C SER A 228 -5.28 -2.96 7.95
N SER A 229 -6.24 -3.61 8.60
CA SER A 229 -6.32 -5.07 8.63
C SER A 229 -7.74 -5.54 8.83
N GLY A 230 -8.06 -6.68 8.23
CA GLY A 230 -9.37 -7.28 8.27
C GLY A 230 -10.19 -6.97 7.02
N ARG A 231 -11.43 -7.46 7.01
CA ARG A 231 -12.29 -7.46 5.82
C ARG A 231 -13.76 -7.56 6.17
N TRP A 232 -14.62 -7.18 5.23
CA TRP A 232 -16.07 -7.27 5.35
C TRP A 232 -16.61 -6.62 6.64
N GLN A 233 -16.92 -7.39 7.68
CA GLN A 233 -17.57 -6.90 8.91
C GLN A 233 -16.62 -6.47 10.03
N ASP A 234 -15.32 -6.69 9.90
CA ASP A 234 -14.31 -6.24 10.86
C ASP A 234 -13.07 -5.80 10.08
N SER A 235 -13.04 -4.52 9.71
CA SER A 235 -11.88 -3.88 9.06
C SER A 235 -11.40 -2.71 9.91
N ARG A 236 -10.19 -2.84 10.43
CA ARG A 236 -9.60 -2.00 11.47
C ARG A 236 -8.52 -1.14 10.87
N ILE A 237 -8.36 0.07 11.41
CA ILE A 237 -7.33 1.01 11.01
C ILE A 237 -6.45 1.33 12.21
N THR A 238 -5.20 1.67 11.95
CA THR A 238 -4.29 2.20 12.96
C THR A 238 -3.72 3.53 12.50
N THR A 239 -3.25 4.33 13.46
CA THR A 239 -2.50 5.55 13.16
C THR A 239 -1.33 5.69 14.12
N ARG A 240 -0.49 6.69 13.88
CA ARG A 240 0.63 7.05 14.76
C ARG A 240 0.55 8.52 15.11
N VAL A 241 0.96 8.86 16.33
CA VAL A 241 0.93 10.24 16.81
C VAL A 241 2.35 10.77 16.93
N VAL A 242 2.54 11.97 16.37
CA VAL A 242 3.75 12.77 16.54
C VAL A 242 3.31 14.15 17.03
N GLU A 243 3.60 14.49 18.28
CA GLU A 243 3.05 15.71 18.90
C GLU A 243 3.57 17.01 18.27
N THR A 244 4.64 16.95 17.48
CA THR A 244 5.17 18.08 16.71
C THR A 244 4.68 18.11 15.26
N ASP A 245 4.03 17.05 14.79
CA ASP A 245 3.54 16.94 13.42
C ASP A 245 2.20 16.17 13.37
N PRO A 246 1.07 16.88 13.49
CA PRO A 246 -0.25 16.26 13.54
C PRO A 246 -0.69 15.66 12.20
N PHE A 247 -0.03 16.01 11.09
CA PHE A 247 -0.33 15.45 9.77
C PHE A 247 0.01 13.97 9.69
N ASN A 248 1.01 13.51 10.45
CA ASN A 248 1.29 12.09 10.60
C ASN A 248 0.06 11.31 11.12
N CYS A 249 -0.63 11.81 12.14
CA CYS A 249 -1.80 11.12 12.68
C CYS A 249 -3.01 11.22 11.74
N ILE A 250 -3.27 12.42 11.21
CA ILE A 250 -4.46 12.71 10.43
C ILE A 250 -4.42 12.01 9.07
N TYR A 251 -3.34 12.18 8.31
CA TYR A 251 -3.26 11.62 6.96
C TYR A 251 -3.01 10.12 6.95
N SER A 252 -2.29 9.57 7.94
CA SER A 252 -2.25 8.11 8.10
C SER A 252 -3.64 7.55 8.39
N ALA A 253 -4.45 8.20 9.24
CA ALA A 253 -5.82 7.73 9.47
C ALA A 253 -6.68 7.79 8.20
N ILE A 254 -6.61 8.87 7.40
CA ILE A 254 -7.35 8.98 6.14
C ILE A 254 -6.88 7.92 5.13
N HIS A 255 -5.56 7.70 5.03
CA HIS A 255 -4.95 6.66 4.19
C HIS A 255 -5.49 5.27 4.55
N GLU A 256 -5.43 4.90 5.83
CA GLU A 256 -5.93 3.60 6.27
C GLU A 256 -7.46 3.47 6.16
N VAL A 257 -8.21 4.57 6.25
CA VAL A 257 -9.65 4.57 5.95
C VAL A 257 -9.89 4.21 4.49
N GLY A 258 -9.13 4.75 3.53
CA GLY A 258 -9.29 4.39 2.12
C GLY A 258 -9.07 2.90 1.85
N HIS A 259 -8.02 2.32 2.47
CA HIS A 259 -7.82 0.87 2.46
C HIS A 259 -8.98 0.11 3.09
N SER A 260 -9.39 0.49 4.29
CA SER A 260 -10.50 -0.17 4.99
C SER A 260 -11.84 -0.02 4.27
N SER A 261 -12.08 1.10 3.58
CA SER A 261 -13.28 1.34 2.80
C SER A 261 -13.37 0.39 1.61
N TYR A 262 -12.24 0.05 0.98
CA TYR A 262 -12.24 -1.00 -0.04
C TYR A 262 -12.78 -2.30 0.54
N GLU A 263 -12.17 -2.78 1.62
CA GLU A 263 -12.53 -4.06 2.24
C GLU A 263 -13.96 -4.10 2.83
N GLN A 264 -14.48 -2.96 3.29
CA GLN A 264 -15.87 -2.84 3.77
C GLN A 264 -16.89 -2.69 2.62
N GLY A 265 -16.45 -2.15 1.48
CA GLY A 265 -17.28 -1.85 0.31
C GLY A 265 -17.51 -3.04 -0.62
N ILE A 266 -16.77 -4.14 -0.47
CA ILE A 266 -16.94 -5.38 -1.24
C ILE A 266 -18.34 -5.97 -1.00
N ASP A 267 -18.95 -6.51 -2.07
CA ASP A 267 -20.27 -7.14 -2.01
C ASP A 267 -20.31 -8.23 -0.92
N PRO A 268 -21.27 -8.16 0.04
CA PRO A 268 -21.42 -9.15 1.09
C PRO A 268 -21.60 -10.59 0.60
N ASP A 269 -22.11 -10.80 -0.63
CA ASP A 269 -22.24 -12.14 -1.22
C ASP A 269 -20.87 -12.80 -1.49
N TYR A 270 -19.78 -12.03 -1.49
CA TYR A 270 -18.41 -12.53 -1.64
C TYR A 270 -17.71 -12.80 -0.31
N ALA A 271 -18.37 -12.60 0.83
CA ALA A 271 -17.79 -12.84 2.15
C ALA A 271 -17.25 -14.28 2.27
N PHE A 272 -15.99 -14.40 2.72
CA PHE A 272 -15.26 -15.67 2.83
C PHE A 272 -15.19 -16.45 1.50
N THR A 273 -15.06 -15.74 0.39
CA THR A 273 -14.67 -16.32 -0.90
C THR A 273 -13.37 -15.66 -1.37
N PRO A 274 -12.68 -16.21 -2.39
CA PRO A 274 -11.53 -15.54 -3.02
C PRO A 274 -11.86 -14.16 -3.62
N LEU A 275 -13.14 -13.87 -3.87
CA LEU A 275 -13.61 -12.58 -4.36
C LEU A 275 -13.76 -11.55 -3.23
N GLY A 276 -13.79 -11.99 -1.97
CA GLY A 276 -14.09 -11.18 -0.78
C GLY A 276 -12.93 -10.33 -0.27
N ARG A 277 -12.04 -9.88 -1.17
CA ARG A 277 -10.88 -9.03 -0.88
C ARG A 277 -10.57 -8.09 -2.03
N GLY A 278 -9.79 -7.04 -1.76
CA GLY A 278 -9.22 -6.22 -2.81
C GLY A 278 -8.38 -7.02 -3.79
N VAL A 279 -8.49 -6.70 -5.09
CA VAL A 279 -7.98 -7.53 -6.18
C VAL A 279 -6.44 -7.55 -6.29
N SER A 280 -5.76 -6.50 -5.83
CA SER A 280 -4.30 -6.35 -5.91
C SER A 280 -3.83 -5.24 -4.99
N MET A 281 -2.52 -5.20 -4.69
CA MET A 281 -1.93 -4.14 -3.89
C MET A 281 -1.99 -2.78 -4.58
N GLY A 282 -1.85 -2.71 -5.91
CA GLY A 282 -1.95 -1.44 -6.64
C GLY A 282 -3.36 -0.86 -6.59
N VAL A 283 -4.39 -1.67 -6.81
CA VAL A 283 -5.79 -1.21 -6.66
C VAL A 283 -6.10 -0.86 -5.21
N HIS A 284 -5.57 -1.62 -4.24
CA HIS A 284 -5.77 -1.33 -2.82
C HIS A 284 -5.11 -0.01 -2.38
N GLU A 285 -3.89 0.25 -2.84
CA GLU A 285 -3.19 1.53 -2.65
C GLU A 285 -3.88 2.67 -3.38
N SER A 286 -4.50 2.43 -4.54
CA SER A 286 -5.24 3.49 -5.21
C SER A 286 -6.40 4.01 -4.36
N GLN A 287 -7.03 3.14 -3.56
CA GLN A 287 -8.08 3.53 -2.62
C GLN A 287 -7.52 4.34 -1.46
N SER A 288 -6.40 3.94 -0.85
CA SER A 288 -5.80 4.76 0.22
C SER A 288 -5.33 6.12 -0.28
N ARG A 289 -4.73 6.17 -1.47
CA ARG A 289 -4.19 7.41 -2.05
C ARG A 289 -5.25 8.39 -2.49
N ILE A 290 -6.33 7.95 -3.14
CA ILE A 290 -7.40 8.87 -3.55
C ILE A 290 -8.12 9.50 -2.35
N TYR A 291 -8.23 8.76 -1.23
CA TYR A 291 -8.76 9.28 0.03
C TYR A 291 -7.77 10.26 0.67
N GLU A 292 -6.51 9.85 0.84
CA GLU A 292 -5.48 10.66 1.49
C GLU A 292 -5.21 11.97 0.73
N ASN A 293 -4.96 11.87 -0.58
CA ASN A 293 -4.32 12.92 -1.37
C ASN A 293 -5.33 13.72 -2.19
N GLN A 294 -6.00 13.09 -3.16
CA GLN A 294 -6.90 13.79 -4.06
C GLN A 294 -8.09 14.41 -3.33
N MET A 295 -8.72 13.67 -2.41
CA MET A 295 -9.79 14.20 -1.56
C MET A 295 -9.25 14.87 -0.29
N GLY A 296 -8.45 14.17 0.52
CA GLY A 296 -8.04 14.63 1.85
C GLY A 296 -7.00 15.76 1.89
N ARG A 297 -6.09 15.82 0.92
CA ARG A 297 -5.15 16.95 0.73
C ARG A 297 -5.65 17.94 -0.33
N GLY A 298 -6.86 17.73 -0.87
CA GLY A 298 -7.52 18.64 -1.79
C GLY A 298 -7.95 19.94 -1.12
N ARG A 299 -7.97 21.04 -1.88
CA ARG A 299 -8.21 22.39 -1.36
C ARG A 299 -9.52 22.48 -0.56
N ALA A 300 -10.59 21.89 -1.06
CA ALA A 300 -11.90 21.87 -0.39
C ALA A 300 -11.84 21.24 1.02
N PHE A 301 -11.35 20.01 1.13
CA PHE A 301 -11.28 19.31 2.42
C PHE A 301 -10.29 19.97 3.39
N THR A 302 -9.15 20.46 2.89
CA THR A 302 -8.18 21.16 3.73
C THR A 302 -8.73 22.44 4.34
N GLY A 303 -9.65 23.14 3.67
CA GLY A 303 -10.37 24.28 4.25
C GLY A 303 -11.22 23.87 5.46
N TRP A 304 -11.97 22.78 5.34
CA TRP A 304 -12.73 22.21 6.46
C TRP A 304 -11.81 21.75 7.61
N LEU A 305 -10.70 21.09 7.27
CA LEU A 305 -9.73 20.62 8.26
C LEU A 305 -9.05 21.79 8.99
N PHE A 306 -8.75 22.88 8.28
CA PHE A 306 -8.17 24.10 8.86
C PHE A 306 -9.05 24.67 9.97
N ASP A 307 -10.36 24.79 9.73
CA ASP A 307 -11.31 25.30 10.73
C ASP A 307 -11.36 24.39 11.97
N ARG A 308 -11.42 23.07 11.74
CA ARG A 308 -11.41 22.07 12.81
C ARG A 308 -10.14 22.11 13.63
N MET A 309 -8.97 22.17 12.98
CA MET A 309 -7.68 22.22 13.66
C MET A 309 -7.49 23.53 14.41
N SER A 310 -7.83 24.66 13.78
CA SER A 310 -7.75 25.98 14.43
C SER A 310 -8.60 26.04 15.68
N HIS A 311 -9.81 25.47 15.66
CA HIS A 311 -10.64 25.37 16.86
C HIS A 311 -10.06 24.41 17.90
N ALA A 312 -9.58 23.24 17.48
CA ALA A 312 -9.10 22.19 18.38
C ALA A 312 -7.79 22.53 19.11
N PHE A 313 -6.97 23.41 18.54
CA PHE A 313 -5.66 23.80 19.06
C PHE A 313 -5.57 25.27 19.51
N ASP A 314 -6.71 25.97 19.64
CA ASP A 314 -6.78 27.38 20.02
C ASP A 314 -5.97 28.32 19.09
N GLY A 315 -6.00 28.01 17.80
CA GLY A 315 -5.27 28.70 16.73
C GLY A 315 -4.04 27.95 16.23
N LEU A 316 -3.61 28.29 15.01
CA LEU A 316 -2.42 27.74 14.37
C LEU A 316 -1.44 28.88 14.05
N ASN A 317 -0.18 28.54 13.76
CA ASN A 317 0.77 29.51 13.22
C ASN A 317 0.48 29.90 11.75
N ILE A 318 -0.47 29.21 11.11
CA ILE A 318 -1.04 29.49 9.79
C ILE A 318 -2.42 30.12 10.00
N THR A 319 -2.73 31.23 9.31
CA THR A 319 -3.87 32.09 9.65
C THR A 319 -5.04 32.06 8.67
N ASP A 320 -4.88 31.42 7.51
CA ASP A 320 -5.94 31.25 6.54
C ASP A 320 -5.88 29.87 5.87
N ALA A 321 -7.00 29.47 5.28
CA ALA A 321 -7.19 28.14 4.71
C ALA A 321 -6.32 27.87 3.48
N ASP A 322 -5.98 28.90 2.69
CA ASP A 322 -5.17 28.71 1.47
C ASP A 322 -3.70 28.47 1.80
N ASP A 323 -3.16 29.19 2.77
CA ASP A 323 -1.83 28.93 3.30
C ASP A 323 -1.78 27.57 4.03
N PHE A 324 -2.87 27.15 4.68
CA PHE A 324 -2.95 25.81 5.29
C PHE A 324 -2.97 24.70 4.24
N TYR A 325 -3.74 24.85 3.16
CA TYR A 325 -3.72 23.96 2.00
C TYR A 325 -2.30 23.84 1.42
N ALA A 326 -1.61 24.96 1.24
CA ALA A 326 -0.22 24.98 0.78
C ALA A 326 0.72 24.29 1.79
N THR A 327 0.49 24.47 3.09
CA THR A 327 1.29 23.87 4.19
C THR A 327 1.17 22.35 4.23
N VAL A 328 -0.05 21.81 4.08
CA VAL A 328 -0.36 20.37 4.03
C VAL A 328 0.35 19.69 2.85
N ASN A 329 0.51 20.42 1.75
CA ASN A 329 1.05 19.96 0.47
C ASN A 329 2.50 20.42 0.26
N ARG A 330 3.25 20.68 1.33
CA ARG A 330 4.66 21.05 1.19
C ARG A 330 5.50 19.88 0.70
N LEU A 331 6.35 20.15 -0.28
CA LEU A 331 7.56 19.38 -0.52
C LEU A 331 8.57 19.65 0.60
N THR A 332 9.22 18.59 1.07
CA THR A 332 10.27 18.70 2.08
C THR A 332 11.57 18.07 1.56
N PRO A 333 12.74 18.66 1.89
CA PRO A 333 14.00 17.97 1.68
C PRO A 333 14.06 16.79 2.65
N GLY A 334 13.96 15.57 2.12
CA GLY A 334 13.91 14.35 2.92
C GLY A 334 14.44 13.14 2.18
N TYR A 335 14.76 12.09 2.94
CA TYR A 335 15.28 10.82 2.41
C TYR A 335 14.29 9.67 2.52
N ILE A 336 13.26 9.84 3.36
CA ILE A 336 12.41 8.76 3.84
C ILE A 336 11.14 8.67 2.98
N ARG A 337 10.97 7.55 2.29
CA ARG A 337 9.84 7.29 1.39
C ARG A 337 8.49 7.41 2.10
N THR A 338 8.34 6.89 3.31
CA THR A 338 7.06 6.94 4.03
C THR A 338 6.71 8.35 4.54
N GLU A 339 7.64 9.30 4.45
CA GLU A 339 7.48 10.68 4.90
C GLU A 339 7.55 11.66 3.72
N SER A 340 7.74 11.17 2.49
CA SER A 340 7.84 12.01 1.30
C SER A 340 6.46 12.50 0.85
N ASP A 341 6.45 13.68 0.26
CA ASP A 341 5.29 14.27 -0.40
C ASP A 341 4.87 13.52 -1.68
N GLU A 342 3.73 13.92 -2.25
CA GLU A 342 3.11 13.30 -3.42
C GLU A 342 3.98 13.31 -4.68
N VAL A 343 4.89 14.28 -4.83
CA VAL A 343 5.77 14.38 -6.01
C VAL A 343 6.96 13.43 -5.84
N GLN A 344 7.64 13.50 -4.70
CA GLN A 344 8.86 12.74 -4.44
C GLN A 344 8.61 11.25 -4.16
N TYR A 345 7.43 10.88 -3.65
CA TYR A 345 7.09 9.50 -3.27
C TYR A 345 7.30 8.50 -4.40
N ASN A 346 6.82 8.84 -5.60
CA ASN A 346 6.93 7.95 -6.76
C ASN A 346 8.39 7.75 -7.20
N LEU A 347 9.26 8.75 -7.05
CA LEU A 347 10.70 8.63 -7.34
C LEU A 347 11.38 7.62 -6.40
N HIS A 348 10.99 7.60 -5.12
CA HIS A 348 11.50 6.62 -4.16
C HIS A 348 11.13 5.18 -4.56
N VAL A 349 9.90 4.97 -5.04
CA VAL A 349 9.42 3.68 -5.52
C VAL A 349 10.19 3.25 -6.77
N MET A 350 10.33 4.15 -7.75
CA MET A 350 11.04 3.88 -9.00
C MET A 350 12.51 3.53 -8.78
N LEU A 351 13.18 4.17 -7.81
CA LEU A 351 14.54 3.81 -7.39
C LEU A 351 14.62 2.35 -6.92
N ARG A 352 13.68 1.92 -6.07
CA ARG A 352 13.65 0.54 -5.55
C ARG A 352 13.35 -0.45 -6.65
N PHE A 353 12.36 -0.17 -7.49
CA PHE A 353 12.02 -1.00 -8.65
C PHE A 353 13.23 -1.26 -9.55
N ASP A 354 14.01 -0.23 -9.88
CA ASP A 354 15.21 -0.40 -10.70
C ASP A 354 16.23 -1.35 -10.04
N LEU A 355 16.48 -1.14 -8.74
CA LEU A 355 17.42 -1.95 -7.97
C LEU A 355 16.94 -3.39 -7.83
N GLU A 356 15.66 -3.62 -7.55
CA GLU A 356 15.10 -4.97 -7.44
C GLU A 356 15.23 -5.75 -8.75
N ARG A 357 14.98 -5.12 -9.89
CA ARG A 357 15.15 -5.79 -11.20
C ARG A 357 16.59 -6.20 -11.45
N ASP A 358 17.56 -5.34 -11.11
CA ASP A 358 18.98 -5.66 -11.25
C ASP A 358 19.42 -6.72 -10.23
N LEU A 359 18.92 -6.69 -9.00
CA LEU A 359 19.15 -7.71 -7.98
C LEU A 359 18.55 -9.05 -8.39
N ILE A 360 17.27 -9.15 -8.76
CA ILE A 360 16.64 -10.43 -9.09
C ILE A 360 17.24 -11.06 -10.35
N SER A 361 17.60 -10.24 -11.36
CA SER A 361 18.25 -10.74 -12.57
C SER A 361 19.74 -11.07 -12.42
N GLY A 362 20.36 -10.74 -11.28
CA GLY A 362 21.79 -10.97 -11.05
C GLY A 362 22.73 -9.97 -11.72
N ARG A 363 22.22 -8.83 -12.21
CA ARG A 363 23.03 -7.72 -12.75
C ARG A 363 23.65 -6.85 -11.66
N LEU A 364 23.07 -6.84 -10.46
CA LEU A 364 23.58 -6.14 -9.27
C LEU A 364 23.86 -7.14 -8.16
N ASP A 365 25.04 -7.03 -7.56
CA ASP A 365 25.45 -7.75 -6.36
C ASP A 365 25.12 -6.95 -5.09
N THR A 366 24.88 -7.64 -3.97
CA THR A 366 24.57 -6.98 -2.70
C THR A 366 25.73 -6.12 -2.18
N ASN A 367 26.97 -6.44 -2.53
CA ASN A 367 28.14 -5.64 -2.15
C ASN A 367 28.16 -4.25 -2.82
N ASP A 368 27.60 -4.12 -4.03
CA ASP A 368 27.55 -2.86 -4.78
C ASP A 368 26.26 -2.07 -4.49
N LEU A 369 25.32 -2.63 -3.71
CA LEU A 369 23.98 -2.08 -3.52
C LEU A 369 23.98 -0.70 -2.84
N VAL A 370 24.89 -0.45 -1.90
CA VAL A 370 25.00 0.85 -1.22
C VAL A 370 25.36 1.95 -2.22
N GLU A 371 26.34 1.69 -3.08
CA GLU A 371 26.76 2.63 -4.11
C GLU A 371 25.65 2.84 -5.15
N ALA A 372 25.07 1.75 -5.66
CA ALA A 372 23.98 1.80 -6.62
C ALA A 372 22.78 2.60 -6.10
N TRP A 373 22.42 2.42 -4.82
CA TRP A 373 21.39 3.23 -4.16
C TRP A 373 21.76 4.71 -4.15
N ASN A 374 22.93 5.04 -3.63
CA ASN A 374 23.37 6.43 -3.45
C ASN A 374 23.47 7.17 -4.79
N SER A 375 23.98 6.52 -5.84
CA SER A 375 24.05 7.10 -7.18
C SER A 375 22.67 7.38 -7.78
N ARG A 376 21.72 6.44 -7.65
CA ARG A 376 20.35 6.63 -8.14
C ARG A 376 19.62 7.70 -7.35
N PHE A 377 19.79 7.71 -6.02
CA PHE A 377 19.21 8.73 -5.15
C PHE A 377 19.71 10.13 -5.52
N LEU A 378 21.02 10.30 -5.69
CA LEU A 378 21.59 11.59 -6.11
C LEU A 378 21.03 12.05 -7.46
N ARG A 379 20.87 11.13 -8.42
CA ARG A 379 20.34 11.45 -9.75
C ARG A 379 18.89 11.92 -9.70
N ASP A 380 18.05 11.26 -8.92
CA ASP A 380 16.60 11.52 -8.93
C ASP A 380 16.20 12.63 -7.94
N PHE A 381 16.98 12.86 -6.88
CA PHE A 381 16.65 13.83 -5.81
C PHE A 381 17.63 15.02 -5.74
N GLY A 382 18.72 15.00 -6.50
CA GLY A 382 19.72 16.08 -6.54
C GLY A 382 20.57 16.23 -5.27
N VAL A 383 20.40 15.36 -4.27
CA VAL A 383 21.14 15.41 -3.00
C VAL A 383 21.75 14.05 -2.66
N PRO A 384 22.99 14.00 -2.12
CA PRO A 384 23.59 12.73 -1.72
C PRO A 384 22.93 12.20 -0.45
N VAL A 385 22.78 10.89 -0.34
CA VAL A 385 22.37 10.24 0.92
C VAL A 385 23.42 10.53 1.99
N ASP A 386 22.96 11.01 3.14
CA ASP A 386 23.81 11.45 4.25
C ASP A 386 24.29 10.30 5.15
N ARG A 387 23.49 9.23 5.30
CA ARG A 387 23.83 8.04 6.08
C ARG A 387 23.07 6.78 5.63
N PRO A 388 23.60 5.57 5.89
CA PRO A 388 22.96 4.32 5.47
C PRO A 388 21.52 4.12 5.96
N ALA A 389 21.17 4.56 7.18
CA ALA A 389 19.80 4.47 7.70
C ALA A 389 18.77 5.32 6.93
N ASN A 390 19.24 6.38 6.26
CA ASN A 390 18.45 7.19 5.33
C ASN A 390 18.54 6.69 3.88
N GLY A 391 19.50 5.79 3.60
CA GLY A 391 19.71 5.14 2.31
C GLY A 391 19.11 3.74 2.24
N VAL A 392 19.94 2.78 1.84
CA VAL A 392 19.57 1.38 1.59
C VAL A 392 18.90 0.68 2.78
N LEU A 393 19.17 1.11 4.02
CA LEU A 393 18.59 0.51 5.22
C LEU A 393 17.25 1.14 5.63
N GLN A 394 16.71 2.12 4.89
CA GLN A 394 15.55 2.86 5.37
C GLN A 394 14.29 2.00 5.49
N ASP A 395 14.12 1.02 4.59
CA ASP A 395 12.91 0.21 4.47
C ASP A 395 13.17 -1.26 4.87
N VAL A 396 12.18 -1.86 5.54
CA VAL A 396 12.25 -3.25 6.03
C VAL A 396 12.04 -4.30 4.92
N HIS A 397 11.36 -3.94 3.84
CA HIS A 397 10.81 -4.85 2.82
C HIS A 397 11.76 -5.95 2.34
N TRP A 398 12.99 -5.59 1.97
CA TRP A 398 13.96 -6.58 1.48
C TRP A 398 14.48 -7.52 2.58
N SER A 399 14.49 -7.09 3.85
CA SER A 399 14.83 -7.98 4.98
C SER A 399 13.78 -9.06 5.18
N VAL A 400 12.52 -8.78 4.85
CA VAL A 400 11.41 -9.73 4.93
C VAL A 400 11.06 -10.38 3.59
N GLY A 401 11.93 -10.23 2.57
CA GLY A 401 11.80 -10.93 1.29
C GLY A 401 10.73 -10.38 0.34
N LEU A 402 10.25 -9.16 0.55
CA LEU A 402 9.25 -8.50 -0.30
C LEU A 402 9.94 -7.85 -1.52
N PHE A 403 10.07 -8.61 -2.61
CA PHE A 403 10.57 -8.17 -3.91
C PHE A 403 9.44 -8.19 -4.93
N GLY A 404 9.31 -7.17 -5.78
CA GLY A 404 8.14 -6.98 -6.64
C GLY A 404 6.98 -6.25 -5.95
N TYR A 405 7.13 -5.92 -4.66
CA TYR A 405 6.11 -5.27 -3.86
C TYR A 405 6.10 -3.75 -4.05
N PHE A 406 7.25 -3.07 -3.97
CA PHE A 406 7.29 -1.61 -4.04
C PHE A 406 6.58 -0.97 -5.25
N PRO A 407 6.65 -1.52 -6.47
CA PRO A 407 6.02 -0.88 -7.63
C PRO A 407 4.52 -0.69 -7.50
N THR A 408 3.84 -1.51 -6.69
CA THR A 408 2.39 -1.40 -6.47
C THR A 408 2.04 -0.08 -5.79
N TYR A 409 2.95 0.51 -5.00
CA TYR A 409 2.76 1.83 -4.42
C TYR A 409 2.63 2.94 -5.46
N ALA A 410 3.53 2.97 -6.44
CA ALA A 410 3.48 3.98 -7.52
C ALA A 410 2.34 3.68 -8.50
N LEU A 411 2.07 2.40 -8.75
CA LEU A 411 0.94 1.98 -9.56
C LEU A 411 -0.40 2.39 -8.93
N GLY A 412 -0.54 2.29 -7.60
CA GLY A 412 -1.69 2.80 -6.87
C GLY A 412 -1.90 4.30 -7.05
N ASN A 413 -0.83 5.11 -7.06
CA ASN A 413 -0.94 6.53 -7.40
C ASN A 413 -1.39 6.76 -8.85
N VAL A 414 -0.90 5.95 -9.80
CA VAL A 414 -1.34 6.03 -11.21
C VAL A 414 -2.82 5.72 -11.34
N TYR A 415 -3.27 4.62 -10.73
CA TYR A 415 -4.69 4.24 -10.69
C TYR A 415 -5.55 5.31 -10.00
N ALA A 416 -5.09 5.86 -8.88
CA ALA A 416 -5.77 6.94 -8.17
C ALA A 416 -5.94 8.19 -9.05
N GLY A 417 -4.93 8.53 -9.86
CA GLY A 417 -5.03 9.60 -10.86
C GLY A 417 -6.12 9.32 -11.91
N CYS A 418 -6.15 8.11 -12.48
CA CYS A 418 -7.17 7.72 -13.46
C CYS A 418 -8.58 7.77 -12.85
N LEU A 419 -8.76 7.23 -11.64
CA LEU A 419 -10.02 7.23 -10.91
C LEU A 419 -10.45 8.64 -10.51
N ASN A 420 -9.53 9.48 -10.04
CA ASN A 420 -9.84 10.85 -9.65
C ASN A 420 -10.36 11.68 -10.83
N GLN A 421 -9.76 11.52 -12.01
CA GLN A 421 -10.22 12.22 -13.21
C GLN A 421 -11.66 11.85 -13.57
N ALA A 422 -12.03 10.57 -13.46
CA ALA A 422 -13.38 10.09 -13.70
C ALA A 422 -14.35 10.54 -12.59
N LEU A 423 -13.95 10.41 -11.33
CA LEU A 423 -14.71 10.84 -10.16
C LEU A 423 -15.09 12.32 -10.25
N CYS A 424 -14.15 13.21 -10.59
CA CYS A 424 -14.43 14.64 -10.74
C CYS A 424 -15.42 14.94 -11.88
N ASN A 425 -15.44 14.13 -12.93
CA ASN A 425 -16.38 14.30 -14.05
C ASN A 425 -17.80 13.83 -13.67
N ASP A 426 -17.89 12.71 -12.95
CA ASP A 426 -19.16 12.08 -12.59
C ASP A 426 -19.81 12.71 -11.35
N VAL A 427 -19.01 13.33 -10.46
CA VAL A 427 -19.45 13.93 -9.20
C VAL A 427 -19.00 15.40 -9.14
N PRO A 428 -19.56 16.30 -9.97
CA PRO A 428 -19.10 17.68 -10.10
C PRO A 428 -19.27 18.52 -8.81
N ASP A 429 -20.16 18.12 -7.92
CA ASP A 429 -20.42 18.79 -6.64
C ASP A 429 -19.53 18.26 -5.49
N LEU A 430 -18.58 17.37 -5.77
CA LEU A 430 -17.73 16.74 -4.74
C LEU A 430 -17.01 17.77 -3.86
N ASP A 431 -16.40 18.79 -4.45
CA ASP A 431 -15.68 19.83 -3.71
C ASP A 431 -16.61 20.60 -2.74
N ALA A 432 -17.87 20.81 -3.10
CA ALA A 432 -18.83 21.49 -2.25
C ALA A 432 -19.20 20.66 -1.01
N SER A 433 -19.25 19.32 -1.15
CA SER A 433 -19.44 18.40 -0.03
C SER A 433 -18.17 18.24 0.81
N LEU A 434 -17.00 18.12 0.18
CA LEU A 434 -15.71 18.04 0.89
C LEU A 434 -15.45 19.28 1.75
N ALA A 435 -15.83 20.47 1.27
CA ALA A 435 -15.75 21.72 2.04
C ALA A 435 -16.61 21.72 3.33
N GLN A 436 -17.57 20.80 3.44
CA GLN A 436 -18.40 20.60 4.63
C GLN A 436 -17.94 19.40 5.48
N GLY A 437 -16.86 18.72 5.07
CA GLY A 437 -16.38 17.50 5.70
C GLY A 437 -17.27 16.29 5.41
N ASP A 438 -17.81 16.22 4.20
CA ASP A 438 -18.62 15.10 3.72
C ASP A 438 -18.02 14.56 2.41
N ALA A 439 -17.34 13.42 2.48
CA ALA A 439 -16.81 12.73 1.30
C ALA A 439 -17.76 11.63 0.79
N SER A 440 -18.97 11.51 1.33
CA SER A 440 -19.88 10.38 1.07
C SER A 440 -20.10 10.14 -0.42
N GLN A 441 -20.32 11.21 -1.21
CA GLN A 441 -20.50 11.10 -2.66
C GLN A 441 -19.28 10.48 -3.37
N GLY A 442 -18.08 10.87 -2.99
CA GLY A 442 -16.85 10.32 -3.56
C GLY A 442 -16.61 8.88 -3.13
N THR A 443 -16.82 8.57 -1.85
CA THR A 443 -16.68 7.21 -1.32
C THR A 443 -17.73 6.26 -1.90
N GLU A 444 -18.95 6.74 -2.15
CA GLU A 444 -20.03 5.97 -2.78
C GLU A 444 -19.70 5.65 -4.25
N TRP A 445 -19.18 6.63 -5.00
CA TRP A 445 -18.75 6.41 -6.38
C TRP A 445 -17.62 5.37 -6.45
N LEU A 446 -16.63 5.44 -5.55
CA LEU A 446 -15.57 4.43 -5.47
C LEU A 446 -16.11 3.06 -5.07
N ARG A 447 -17.11 3.02 -4.16
CA ARG A 447 -17.77 1.77 -3.80
C ARG A 447 -18.40 1.10 -5.01
N GLU A 448 -19.21 1.84 -5.76
CA GLU A 448 -19.98 1.29 -6.87
C GLU A 448 -19.14 0.94 -8.10
N ASN A 449 -18.07 1.70 -8.38
CA ASN A 449 -17.28 1.49 -9.60
C ASN A 449 -16.06 0.58 -9.38
N VAL A 450 -15.57 0.44 -8.14
CA VAL A 450 -14.36 -0.34 -7.84
C VAL A 450 -14.58 -1.33 -6.72
N GLN A 451 -14.98 -0.86 -5.54
CA GLN A 451 -14.79 -1.64 -4.30
C GLN A 451 -15.73 -2.83 -4.23
N ARG A 452 -16.99 -2.67 -4.64
CA ARG A 452 -18.01 -3.74 -4.60
C ARG A 452 -17.61 -5.01 -5.34
N HIS A 453 -16.75 -4.89 -6.34
CA HIS A 453 -16.34 -6.01 -7.19
C HIS A 453 -15.36 -6.96 -6.49
N GLY A 454 -14.65 -6.52 -5.45
CA GLY A 454 -13.60 -7.31 -4.81
C GLY A 454 -12.65 -7.92 -5.84
N GLY A 455 -12.47 -9.24 -5.80
CA GLY A 455 -11.64 -10.01 -6.74
C GLY A 455 -12.33 -10.40 -8.07
N LEU A 456 -13.56 -9.97 -8.34
CA LEU A 456 -14.35 -10.38 -9.51
C LEU A 456 -13.67 -10.00 -10.83
N LEU A 457 -13.18 -8.78 -10.93
CA LEU A 457 -12.53 -8.25 -12.11
C LEU A 457 -11.00 -8.28 -11.92
N PRO A 458 -10.20 -8.55 -12.96
CA PRO A 458 -8.74 -8.34 -12.92
C PRO A 458 -8.35 -6.89 -12.58
N PRO A 459 -7.15 -6.65 -12.01
CA PRO A 459 -6.73 -5.32 -11.54
C PRO A 459 -6.81 -4.22 -12.60
N ALA A 460 -6.23 -4.47 -13.79
CA ALA A 460 -6.28 -3.49 -14.87
C ALA A 460 -7.72 -3.23 -15.35
N GLN A 461 -8.51 -4.29 -15.46
CA GLN A 461 -9.88 -4.21 -15.95
C GLN A 461 -10.77 -3.36 -15.04
N VAL A 462 -10.71 -3.54 -13.71
CA VAL A 462 -11.55 -2.76 -12.79
C VAL A 462 -11.22 -1.26 -12.86
N ILE A 463 -9.94 -0.90 -13.00
CA ILE A 463 -9.54 0.51 -13.12
C ILE A 463 -9.95 1.09 -14.48
N GLU A 464 -9.77 0.35 -15.57
CA GLU A 464 -10.13 0.82 -16.92
C GLU A 464 -11.65 0.96 -17.08
N GLU A 465 -12.44 0.04 -16.51
CA GLU A 465 -13.90 0.14 -16.50
C GLU A 465 -14.39 1.31 -15.65
N ALA A 466 -13.86 1.46 -14.43
CA ALA A 466 -14.25 2.54 -13.53
C ALA A 466 -13.84 3.93 -14.05
N SER A 467 -12.66 4.04 -14.67
CA SER A 467 -12.17 5.33 -15.19
C SER A 467 -12.60 5.64 -16.62
N GLY A 468 -13.14 4.66 -17.35
CA GLY A 468 -13.55 4.79 -18.75
C GLY A 468 -12.39 5.00 -19.74
N GLN A 469 -11.15 4.72 -19.34
CA GLN A 469 -9.95 4.92 -20.15
C GLN A 469 -8.87 3.86 -19.87
N ALA A 470 -7.95 3.69 -20.81
CA ALA A 470 -6.76 2.87 -20.59
C ALA A 470 -5.87 3.47 -19.49
N ILE A 471 -5.26 2.61 -18.68
CA ILE A 471 -4.34 3.05 -17.62
C ILE A 471 -3.16 3.80 -18.23
N SER A 472 -2.92 5.02 -17.75
CA SER A 472 -1.78 5.85 -18.14
C SER A 472 -1.36 6.76 -16.99
N PRO A 473 -0.10 7.23 -16.95
CA PRO A 473 0.36 8.13 -15.89
C PRO A 473 -0.17 9.57 -16.06
N GLU A 474 -0.76 9.91 -17.21
CA GLU A 474 -1.13 11.29 -17.56
C GLU A 474 -2.10 11.93 -16.55
N PRO A 475 -3.20 11.28 -16.12
CA PRO A 475 -4.11 11.89 -15.15
C PRO A 475 -3.44 12.24 -13.82
N LEU A 476 -2.50 11.40 -13.36
CA LEU A 476 -1.72 11.67 -12.15
C LEU A 476 -0.76 12.85 -12.36
N LEU A 477 -0.02 12.85 -13.47
CA LEU A 477 0.98 13.88 -13.75
C LEU A 477 0.33 15.25 -13.92
N SER A 478 -0.78 15.35 -14.66
CA SER A 478 -1.52 16.60 -14.81
C SER A 478 -2.07 17.10 -13.47
N TYR A 479 -2.62 16.21 -12.65
CA TYR A 479 -3.07 16.54 -11.29
C TYR A 479 -1.93 17.12 -10.43
N LEU A 480 -0.76 16.48 -10.43
CA LEU A 480 0.39 16.95 -9.65
C LEU A 480 0.91 18.28 -10.19
N GLU A 481 1.08 18.41 -11.50
CA GLU A 481 1.58 19.65 -12.12
C GLU A 481 0.65 20.82 -11.83
N ASP A 482 -0.66 20.69 -12.09
CA ASP A 482 -1.64 21.75 -11.82
C ASP A 482 -1.65 22.15 -10.34
N LYS A 483 -1.67 21.15 -9.44
CA LYS A 483 -1.69 21.35 -7.98
C LYS A 483 -0.46 22.09 -7.50
N PHE A 484 0.74 21.61 -7.85
CA PHE A 484 1.99 22.11 -7.31
C PHE A 484 2.44 23.41 -8.00
N GLN A 485 2.15 23.61 -9.29
CA GLN A 485 2.34 24.92 -9.94
C GLN A 485 1.47 25.99 -9.27
N GLY A 486 0.20 25.69 -8.96
CA GLY A 486 -0.69 26.62 -8.27
C GLY A 486 -0.23 26.96 -6.83
N ILE A 487 0.24 25.97 -6.07
CA ILE A 487 0.72 26.17 -4.69
C ILE A 487 2.00 27.01 -4.68
N TYR A 488 2.96 26.71 -5.56
CA TYR A 488 4.29 27.31 -5.57
C TYR A 488 4.42 28.52 -6.50
N GLY A 489 3.37 28.85 -7.27
CA GLY A 489 3.32 30.03 -8.14
C GLY A 489 4.32 29.99 -9.30
N LEU A 490 4.45 28.82 -9.92
CA LEU A 490 5.37 28.54 -11.03
C LEU A 490 4.84 29.01 -12.39
#